data_AF-A0A212CIT7-F1
#
_entry.id   AF-A0A212CIT7-F1
#
_cell.length_a   1.000
_cell.length_b   1.000
_cell.length_c   1.000
_cell.angle_alpha   90.00
_cell.angle_beta   90.00
_cell.angle_gamma   90.00
#
_symmetry.space_group_name_H-M   'P 1'
#
loop_
_entity.id
_entity.type
_entity.pdbx_description
1 polymer ?
#
loop_
_entity_poly.entity_id
_entity_poly.type
_entity_poly.pdbx_seq_one_letter_code
_entity_poly.pdbx_strand_id
1 'polypeptide(L)'
;GLRFIQLKNPWSHLRWKGRYSENDVKNWTPELQKYLNFDPRTAQKIDNGIFWISWDDLCQYYDVIYLSWNPGLFKESTCIH
;
A
#
# COMPACT_ATOMS: atom_id res chain seq x y z
N GLY A 1 6.98 -12.54 -7.94
CA GLY A 1 5.54 -12.38 -7.68
C GLY A 1 5.23 -10.93 -7.39
N LEU A 2 3.98 -10.49 -7.56
CA LEU A 2 3.56 -9.13 -7.22
C LEU A 2 3.57 -8.94 -5.70
N ARG A 3 4.17 -7.85 -5.23
CA ARG A 3 4.24 -7.48 -3.81
C ARG A 3 3.51 -6.17 -3.63
N PHE A 4 2.61 -6.12 -2.67
CA PHE A 4 1.79 -4.96 -2.37
C PHE A 4 1.95 -4.56 -0.92
N ILE A 5 1.89 -3.26 -0.66
CA ILE A 5 1.87 -2.70 0.68
C ILE A 5 0.64 -1.82 0.80
N GLN A 6 -0.07 -1.98 1.91
CA GLN A 6 -1.18 -1.12 2.29
C GLN A 6 -0.63 0.01 3.16
N LEU A 7 -0.91 1.24 2.75
CA LEU A 7 -0.53 2.44 3.51
C LEU A 7 -1.78 3.24 3.84
N LYS A 8 -1.72 3.98 4.96
CA LYS A 8 -2.73 4.93 5.35
C LYS A 8 -2.10 6.31 5.49
N ASN A 9 -2.64 7.28 4.78
CA ASN A 9 -2.33 8.67 4.97
C ASN A 9 -2.87 9.14 6.34
N PRO A 10 -2.03 9.65 7.27
CA PRO A 10 -2.45 10.13 8.58
C PRO A 10 -3.50 11.24 8.52
N TRP A 11 -3.42 12.10 7.51
CA TRP A 11 -4.37 13.19 7.33
C TRP A 11 -5.72 12.72 6.77
N SER A 12 -5.85 11.43 6.47
CA SER A 12 -7.08 10.77 6.00
C SER A 12 -7.67 11.39 4.72
N HIS A 13 -6.86 12.12 3.96
CA HIS A 13 -7.15 12.66 2.64
C HIS A 13 -5.88 12.55 1.78
N LEU A 14 -6.03 12.40 0.46
CA LEU A 14 -4.95 12.18 -0.52
C LEU A 14 -4.36 10.76 -0.49
N ARG A 15 -4.54 10.07 -1.63
CA ARG A 15 -4.09 8.69 -1.87
C ARG A 15 -3.11 8.61 -3.03
N TRP A 16 -2.48 7.43 -3.14
CA TRP A 16 -1.63 7.07 -4.28
C TRP A 16 -2.43 7.15 -5.59
N LYS A 17 -1.92 7.87 -6.58
CA LYS A 17 -2.57 8.09 -7.88
C LYS A 17 -1.96 7.27 -9.03
N GLY A 18 -0.95 6.46 -8.74
CA GLY A 18 -0.26 5.65 -9.74
C GLY A 18 -0.95 4.33 -10.02
N ARG A 19 -0.16 3.31 -10.37
CA ARG A 19 -0.65 1.95 -10.56
C ARG A 19 -1.35 1.45 -9.30
N TYR A 20 -2.47 0.74 -9.49
CA TYR A 20 -3.33 0.23 -8.42
C TYR A 20 -4.00 1.31 -7.55
N SER A 21 -4.06 2.55 -8.03
CA SER A 21 -4.92 3.59 -7.46
C SER A 21 -6.40 3.27 -7.68
N GLU A 22 -7.29 4.01 -7.00
CA GLU A 22 -8.74 3.90 -7.18
C GLU A 22 -9.20 4.20 -8.61
N ASN A 23 -8.41 4.94 -9.39
CA ASN A 23 -8.72 5.30 -10.77
C ASN A 23 -8.12 4.33 -11.82
N ASP A 24 -7.29 3.39 -11.39
CA ASP A 24 -6.56 2.50 -12.30
C ASP A 24 -7.39 1.26 -12.70
N VAL A 25 -8.24 1.41 -13.71
CA VAL A 25 -9.08 0.31 -14.20
C VAL A 25 -8.29 -0.76 -14.97
N LYS A 26 -7.06 -0.46 -15.40
CA LYS A 26 -6.25 -1.37 -16.24
C LYS A 26 -5.52 -2.43 -15.45
N ASN A 27 -4.90 -2.06 -14.32
CA ASN A 27 -4.09 -3.00 -13.55
C ASN A 27 -4.90 -3.76 -12.49
N TRP A 28 -6.07 -3.24 -12.10
CA TRP A 28 -6.98 -3.94 -11.18
C TRP A 28 -7.70 -5.11 -11.87
N THR A 29 -7.32 -6.34 -11.55
CA THR A 29 -8.09 -7.54 -11.93
C THR A 29 -9.06 -7.94 -10.80
N PRO A 30 -10.18 -8.62 -11.11
CA PRO A 30 -11.13 -9.08 -10.10
C PRO A 30 -10.50 -10.00 -9.04
N GLU A 31 -9.53 -10.83 -9.44
CA GLU A 31 -8.80 -11.73 -8.53
C GLU A 31 -7.96 -10.91 -7.54
N LEU A 32 -7.33 -9.84 -8.03
CA LEU A 32 -6.49 -8.97 -7.20
C LEU A 32 -7.32 -8.12 -6.25
N GLN A 33 -8.47 -7.59 -6.70
CA GLN A 33 -9.42 -6.87 -5.85
C GLN A 33 -9.92 -7.77 -4.71
N LYS A 34 -10.25 -9.03 -5.01
CA LYS A 34 -10.67 -10.01 -4.02
C LYS A 34 -9.54 -10.37 -3.05
N TYR A 35 -8.31 -10.54 -3.55
CA TYR A 35 -7.15 -10.88 -2.73
C TYR A 35 -6.77 -9.75 -1.77
N LEU A 36 -6.80 -8.50 -2.23
CA LEU A 36 -6.46 -7.31 -1.43
C LEU A 36 -7.68 -6.73 -0.66
N ASN A 37 -8.85 -7.34 -0.81
CA ASN A 37 -10.14 -6.86 -0.29
C ASN A 37 -10.36 -5.37 -0.56
N PHE A 38 -10.05 -4.94 -1.78
CA PHE A 38 -10.11 -3.54 -2.20
C PHE A 38 -11.09 -3.36 -3.36
N ASP A 39 -12.05 -2.46 -3.16
CA ASP A 39 -13.02 -2.07 -4.20
C ASP A 39 -12.71 -0.63 -4.68
N PRO A 40 -12.18 -0.47 -5.91
CA PRO A 40 -11.89 0.84 -6.48
C PRO A 40 -13.13 1.75 -6.57
N ARG A 41 -14.32 1.20 -6.79
CA ARG A 41 -15.55 1.99 -6.95
C ARG A 41 -15.96 2.63 -5.63
N THR A 42 -15.84 1.88 -4.55
CA THR A 42 -16.10 2.39 -3.19
C THR A 42 -14.99 3.34 -2.76
N ALA A 43 -13.73 3.03 -3.08
CA ALA A 43 -12.59 3.90 -2.79
C ALA A 43 -12.73 5.27 -3.46
N GLN A 44 -13.21 5.36 -4.70
CA GLN A 44 -13.47 6.65 -5.36
C GLN A 44 -14.50 7.52 -4.62
N LYS A 45 -15.45 6.90 -3.92
CA LYS A 45 -16.52 7.63 -3.20
C LYS A 45 -16.12 8.04 -1.78
N ILE A 46 -15.27 7.25 -1.12
CA ILE A 46 -14.88 7.45 0.27
C ILE A 46 -13.36 7.58 0.34
N ASP A 47 -12.88 8.78 0.65
CA ASP A 47 -11.46 9.01 0.98
C ASP A 47 -11.22 8.83 2.47
N ASN A 48 -10.58 7.72 2.80
CA ASN A 48 -10.12 7.38 4.14
C ASN A 48 -8.58 7.40 4.23
N GLY A 49 -7.90 7.87 3.17
CA GLY A 49 -6.46 7.87 3.06
C GLY A 49 -5.81 6.49 2.93
N ILE A 50 -6.56 5.39 2.87
CA ILE A 50 -6.01 4.03 2.71
C ILE A 50 -5.83 3.73 1.23
N PHE A 51 -4.64 3.27 0.86
CA PHE A 51 -4.31 2.90 -0.51
C PHE A 51 -3.33 1.73 -0.57
N TRP A 52 -3.32 1.06 -1.73
CA TRP A 52 -2.36 0.03 -2.07
C TRP A 52 -1.33 0.61 -3.04
N ILE A 53 -0.07 0.21 -2.85
CA ILE A 53 1.03 0.53 -3.76
C ILE A 53 1.85 -0.73 -4.02
N SER A 54 2.35 -0.88 -5.24
CA SER A 54 3.27 -1.97 -5.56
C SER A 54 4.62 -1.74 -4.88
N TRP A 55 5.35 -2.81 -4.56
CA TRP A 55 6.70 -2.69 -4.00
C TRP A 55 7.63 -1.86 -4.91
N ASP A 56 7.54 -2.07 -6.23
CA ASP A 56 8.36 -1.37 -7.21
C ASP A 56 8.05 0.13 -7.24
N ASP A 57 6.77 0.51 -7.19
CA ASP A 57 6.39 1.92 -7.08
C ASP A 57 6.80 2.50 -5.73
N LEU A 58 6.66 1.75 -4.63
CA LEU A 58 7.10 2.23 -3.31
C LEU A 58 8.59 2.57 -3.34
N CYS A 59 9.43 1.66 -3.83
CA CYS A 59 10.88 1.89 -3.95
C CYS A 59 11.24 3.03 -4.91
N GLN A 60 10.39 3.32 -5.90
CA GLN A 60 10.63 4.39 -6.86
C GLN A 60 10.22 5.77 -6.33
N TYR A 61 9.13 5.84 -5.56
CA TYR A 61 8.50 7.12 -5.19
C TYR A 61 8.68 7.50 -3.71
N TYR A 62 9.10 6.59 -2.83
CA TYR A 62 9.33 6.85 -1.42
C TYR A 62 10.80 6.63 -1.07
N ASP A 63 11.48 7.71 -0.63
CA ASP A 63 12.91 7.67 -0.29
C ASP A 63 13.18 7.07 1.09
N VAL A 64 12.26 7.27 2.05
CA VAL A 64 12.47 6.89 3.45
C VAL A 64 11.22 6.26 4.04
N ILE A 65 11.41 5.13 4.73
CA ILE A 65 10.38 4.45 5.51
C ILE A 65 10.82 4.45 6.97
N TYR A 66 10.03 5.09 7.82
CA TYR A 66 10.24 5.04 9.26
C TYR A 66 9.49 3.85 9.85
N LEU A 67 10.23 2.97 10.50
CA LEU A 67 9.67 1.80 11.16
C LEU A 67 9.99 1.89 12.65
N SER A 68 8.97 2.22 13.44
CA SER A 68 9.04 2.09 14.89
C SER A 68 8.45 0.73 15.25
N TRP A 69 9.30 -0.23 15.60
CA TRP A 69 8.86 -1.50 16.16
C TRP A 69 9.34 -1.66 17.60
N ASN A 70 8.64 -2.50 18.35
CA ASN A 70 9.17 -3.01 19.62
C ASN A 70 10.02 -4.26 19.30
N PRO A 71 11.35 -4.24 19.55
CA PRO A 71 12.23 -5.38 19.27
C PRO A 71 11.77 -6.67 19.97
N GLY A 72 11.09 -6.54 21.12
CA GLY A 72 10.56 -7.69 21.85
C GLY A 72 9.40 -8.42 21.16
N LEU A 73 8.84 -7.86 20.09
CA LEU A 73 7.77 -8.52 19.30
C LEU A 73 8.31 -9.55 18.31
N PHE A 74 9.59 -9.52 17.97
CA PHE A 74 10.20 -10.44 17.03
C PHE A 74 11.31 -11.23 17.71
N LYS A 75 11.16 -12.56 17.78
CA LYS A 75 12.19 -13.46 18.35
C LYS A 75 13.48 -13.47 17.53
N GLU A 76 13.38 -13.24 16.23
CA GLU A 76 14.49 -13.29 15.30
C GLU A 76 14.69 -11.89 14.68
N SER A 77 15.93 -11.42 14.66
CA SER A 77 16.31 -10.17 13.99
C SER A 77 17.63 -10.37 13.28
N THR A 78 17.73 -9.92 12.03
CA THR A 78 18.95 -9.97 11.24
C THR A 78 19.32 -8.55 10.86
N CYS A 79 20.50 -8.09 11.29
CA CYS A 79 21.07 -6.81 10.89
C CYS A 79 22.00 -7.05 9.70
N ILE A 80 21.80 -6.31 8.62
CA ILE A 80 22.69 -6.31 7.46
C ILE A 80 23.33 -4.93 7.43
N HIS A 81 24.65 -4.88 7.56
CA HIS A 81 25.47 -3.67 7.64
C HIS A 81 25.99 -3.25 6.27
#